data_AF-A0A1H8YL44-F1
#
_entry.id   AF-A0A1H8YL44-F1
#
_cell.length_a   1.000
_cell.length_b   1.000
_cell.length_c   1.000
_cell.angle_alpha   90.00
_cell.angle_beta   90.00
_cell.angle_gamma   90.00
#
_symmetry.space_group_name_H-M   'P 1'
#
loop_
_entity.id
_entity.type
_entity.pdbx_description
1 polymer ?
#
loop_
_entity_poly.entity_id
_entity_poly.type
_entity_poly.pdbx_seq_one_letter_code
_entity_poly.pdbx_strand_id
1 'polypeptide(L)'
;MTVEALTHDEDTAAEAVTASAPQAADAPAVTEPTSSPSADSDSDSASAEEKPAEEAPKPKRGRPKATAASAAKKTRTVELILTVTGTADGEWQAELKNGSKWVAKGLEIPAAAVSRAAKELHSDLSGPIDEVINQARDAQAAKVAQLEAELEAAKQALADLDV
;
A
#
# COMPACT_ATOMS: atom_id res chain seq x y z
N MET A 1 -25.13 -19.02 59.02
CA MET A 1 -25.72 -17.92 58.24
C MET A 1 -24.55 -17.19 57.60
N THR A 2 -24.21 -17.28 56.32
CA THR A 2 -24.87 -17.78 55.10
C THR A 2 -23.73 -18.21 54.16
N VAL A 3 -23.86 -19.39 53.55
CA VAL A 3 -22.89 -19.96 52.60
C VAL A 3 -23.13 -19.36 51.21
N GLU A 4 -22.11 -18.75 50.61
CA GLU A 4 -22.16 -18.25 49.24
C GLU A 4 -22.02 -19.41 48.25
N ALA A 5 -22.90 -19.41 47.25
CA ALA A 5 -23.22 -20.55 46.42
C ALA A 5 -22.15 -20.85 45.37
N LEU A 6 -21.70 -22.11 45.39
CA LEU A 6 -21.10 -22.84 44.28
C LEU A 6 -22.20 -23.13 43.23
N THR A 7 -22.09 -22.56 42.04
CA THR A 7 -22.79 -23.07 40.85
C THR A 7 -21.76 -23.39 39.78
N HIS A 8 -21.41 -24.66 39.77
CA HIS A 8 -20.83 -25.42 38.67
C HIS A 8 -21.90 -25.51 37.57
N ASP A 9 -21.56 -25.09 36.34
CA ASP A 9 -22.37 -25.40 35.16
C ASP A 9 -21.42 -26.12 34.19
N GLU A 10 -21.47 -27.44 34.23
CA GLU A 10 -20.90 -28.34 33.23
C GLU A 10 -22.04 -28.83 32.34
N ASP A 11 -21.67 -29.11 31.09
CA ASP A 11 -22.29 -30.08 30.20
C ASP A 11 -23.55 -29.64 29.42
N THR A 12 -23.42 -29.51 28.10
CA THR A 12 -24.13 -30.39 27.14
C THR A 12 -24.11 -29.80 25.72
N ALA A 13 -23.41 -30.53 24.84
CA ALA A 13 -23.70 -30.83 23.44
C ALA A 13 -24.52 -29.85 22.57
N ALA A 14 -23.87 -29.36 21.52
CA ALA A 14 -24.54 -29.12 20.23
C ALA A 14 -23.58 -29.47 19.09
N GLU A 15 -23.43 -30.77 18.86
CA GLU A 15 -23.02 -31.33 17.58
C GLU A 15 -24.21 -31.18 16.62
N ALA A 16 -24.06 -30.33 15.60
CA ALA A 16 -24.99 -30.26 14.48
C ALA A 16 -24.21 -30.49 13.19
N VAL A 17 -24.10 -31.77 12.83
CA VAL A 17 -23.77 -32.23 11.48
C VAL A 17 -25.00 -32.00 10.61
N THR A 18 -24.88 -31.18 9.57
CA THR A 18 -25.73 -31.29 8.37
C THR A 18 -24.86 -31.20 7.11
N ALA A 19 -25.12 -32.15 6.22
CA ALA A 19 -24.38 -32.52 5.05
C ALA A 19 -24.60 -31.60 3.83
N SER A 20 -23.70 -31.76 2.84
CA SER A 20 -23.86 -31.73 1.36
C SER A 20 -25.09 -31.00 0.78
N ALA A 21 -25.03 -30.14 -0.25
CA ALA A 21 -24.27 -30.23 -1.51
C ALA A 21 -24.47 -28.91 -2.33
N PRO A 22 -23.85 -28.75 -3.52
CA PRO A 22 -23.51 -27.46 -4.15
C PRO A 22 -24.64 -26.87 -5.01
N GLN A 23 -24.63 -25.54 -5.19
CA GLN A 23 -25.37 -24.91 -6.28
C GLN A 23 -24.50 -23.89 -7.03
N ALA A 24 -24.58 -24.03 -8.35
CA ALA A 24 -23.71 -23.49 -9.36
C ALA A 24 -24.04 -22.05 -9.76
N ALA A 25 -23.03 -21.42 -10.36
CA ALA A 25 -23.09 -20.49 -11.49
C ALA A 25 -24.02 -19.27 -11.40
N ASP A 26 -23.43 -18.07 -11.36
CA ASP A 26 -23.60 -17.11 -12.45
C ASP A 26 -22.43 -16.10 -12.47
N ALA A 27 -21.87 -15.89 -13.65
CA ALA A 27 -20.94 -14.82 -14.03
C ALA A 27 -21.26 -14.48 -15.50
N PRO A 28 -20.84 -13.33 -16.07
CA PRO A 28 -20.55 -12.01 -15.52
C PRO A 28 -21.39 -10.91 -16.21
N ALA A 29 -21.65 -9.77 -15.56
CA ALA A 29 -22.24 -8.60 -16.24
C ALA A 29 -21.20 -7.49 -16.45
N VAL A 30 -20.72 -7.40 -17.69
CA VAL A 30 -19.93 -6.29 -18.24
C VAL A 30 -20.88 -5.13 -18.54
N THR A 31 -20.55 -3.92 -18.08
CA THR A 31 -21.12 -2.67 -18.61
C THR A 31 -20.03 -1.61 -18.73
N GLU A 32 -19.54 -1.40 -19.94
CA GLU A 32 -18.89 -0.15 -20.37
C GLU A 32 -19.94 0.96 -20.48
N PRO A 33 -19.51 2.23 -20.32
CA PRO A 33 -20.06 3.25 -21.22
C PRO A 33 -18.95 4.02 -21.94
N THR A 34 -18.96 3.86 -23.27
CA THR A 34 -18.43 4.79 -24.26
C THR A 34 -19.26 6.06 -24.25
N SER A 35 -18.62 7.25 -24.24
CA SER A 35 -19.25 8.50 -24.67
C SER A 35 -18.18 9.53 -25.06
N SER A 36 -18.06 9.78 -26.35
CA SER A 36 -17.50 11.01 -26.95
C SER A 36 -18.67 11.81 -27.53
N PRO A 37 -18.63 13.15 -27.47
CA PRO A 37 -18.84 13.84 -28.74
C PRO A 37 -18.03 15.15 -28.93
N SER A 38 -17.69 15.32 -30.21
CA SER A 38 -17.81 16.49 -31.07
C SER A 38 -17.05 17.79 -30.81
N ALA A 39 -16.35 18.16 -31.88
CA ALA A 39 -15.82 19.47 -32.20
C ALA A 39 -16.94 20.46 -32.55
N ASP A 40 -16.73 21.72 -32.18
CA ASP A 40 -17.35 22.86 -32.85
C ASP A 40 -16.25 23.79 -33.33
N SER A 41 -16.29 23.99 -34.65
CA SER A 41 -15.60 25.02 -35.39
C SER A 41 -16.26 26.35 -35.09
N ASP A 42 -15.47 27.42 -34.91
CA ASP A 42 -15.97 28.73 -35.27
C ASP A 42 -14.91 29.52 -36.02
N SER A 43 -15.35 29.91 -37.20
CA SER A 43 -14.67 30.67 -38.22
C SER A 43 -15.07 32.11 -37.99
N ASP A 44 -14.11 33.02 -37.80
CA ASP A 44 -14.40 34.43 -38.05
C ASP A 44 -13.32 35.05 -38.93
N SER A 45 -13.84 35.67 -39.97
CA SER A 45 -13.19 36.14 -41.17
C SER A 45 -13.48 37.63 -41.23
N ALA A 46 -12.47 38.49 -41.23
CA ALA A 46 -12.62 39.82 -41.83
C ALA A 46 -11.25 40.42 -42.18
N SER A 47 -11.01 40.48 -43.48
CA SER A 47 -10.07 41.36 -44.16
C SER A 47 -10.24 42.83 -43.76
N ALA A 48 -9.14 43.58 -43.74
CA ALA A 48 -9.08 44.90 -44.35
C ALA A 48 -7.64 45.23 -44.74
N GLU A 49 -7.51 45.57 -46.01
CA GLU A 49 -6.31 45.89 -46.78
C GLU A 49 -6.06 47.41 -46.71
N GLU A 50 -4.78 47.84 -46.75
CA GLU A 50 -4.24 49.02 -47.48
C GLU A 50 -2.91 49.56 -46.89
N LYS A 51 -1.79 49.09 -47.48
CA LYS A 51 -0.73 49.82 -48.22
C LYS A 51 -0.16 51.21 -47.76
N PRO A 52 1.03 51.63 -48.27
CA PRO A 52 2.32 51.50 -47.60
C PRO A 52 3.00 52.84 -47.27
N ALA A 53 3.90 52.87 -46.29
CA ALA A 53 4.89 53.94 -46.18
C ALA A 53 6.25 53.40 -45.71
N GLU A 54 7.20 53.64 -46.58
CA GLU A 54 8.62 53.37 -46.60
C GLU A 54 9.39 54.14 -45.52
N GLU A 55 10.14 53.44 -44.65
CA GLU A 55 11.51 53.83 -44.25
C GLU A 55 12.16 52.72 -43.39
N ALA A 56 13.21 52.11 -43.91
CA ALA A 56 14.15 51.27 -43.18
C ALA A 56 15.31 52.13 -42.62
N PRO A 57 16.24 51.62 -41.79
CA PRO A 57 16.07 50.73 -40.65
C PRO A 57 16.87 51.26 -39.42
N LYS A 58 16.42 50.95 -38.19
CA LYS A 58 17.34 50.89 -37.02
C LYS A 58 16.97 49.69 -36.15
N PRO A 59 17.73 48.57 -36.18
CA PRO A 59 17.44 47.42 -35.34
C PRO A 59 17.87 47.72 -33.89
N LYS A 60 16.94 48.21 -33.06
CA LYS A 60 17.04 48.00 -31.62
C LYS A 60 16.66 46.56 -31.34
N ARG A 61 17.67 45.79 -30.94
CA ARG A 61 17.66 44.36 -30.55
C ARG A 61 16.47 44.05 -29.64
N GLY A 62 15.33 43.76 -30.26
CA GLY A 62 14.14 43.22 -29.62
C GLY A 62 14.39 41.76 -29.32
N ARG A 63 14.37 41.41 -28.04
CA ARG A 63 14.23 40.03 -27.57
C ARG A 63 12.97 39.45 -28.24
N PRO A 64 13.05 38.38 -29.06
CA PRO A 64 11.84 37.76 -29.56
C PRO A 64 11.07 37.21 -28.36
N LYS A 65 9.92 37.81 -28.09
CA LYS A 65 8.87 37.26 -27.25
C LYS A 65 8.34 36.05 -28.02
N ALA A 66 8.97 34.90 -27.81
CA ALA A 66 8.44 33.61 -28.21
C ALA A 66 7.28 33.26 -27.27
N THR A 67 6.16 33.94 -27.47
CA THR A 67 4.85 33.32 -27.28
C THR A 67 4.70 32.23 -28.34
N ALA A 68 4.19 31.08 -27.92
CA ALA A 68 3.96 29.87 -28.71
C ALA A 68 5.15 28.91 -28.84
N ALA A 69 5.52 28.26 -27.73
CA ALA A 69 6.00 26.89 -27.77
C ALA A 69 5.06 26.04 -26.91
N SER A 70 4.11 25.39 -27.61
CA SER A 70 3.46 24.13 -27.27
C SER A 70 2.94 23.96 -25.84
N ALA A 71 1.61 23.81 -25.74
CA ALA A 71 0.96 22.98 -24.73
C ALA A 71 1.43 21.51 -24.85
N ALA A 72 2.72 21.27 -24.61
CA ALA A 72 3.28 19.94 -24.45
C ALA A 72 2.66 19.38 -23.18
N LYS A 73 1.81 18.37 -23.36
CA LYS A 73 1.20 17.56 -22.29
C LYS A 73 2.30 17.23 -21.28
N LYS A 74 2.32 17.98 -20.18
CA LYS A 74 3.34 17.84 -19.15
C LYS A 74 3.07 16.50 -18.48
N THR A 75 3.81 15.47 -18.89
CA THR A 75 3.93 14.23 -18.13
C THR A 75 4.35 14.62 -16.73
N ARG A 76 3.38 14.64 -15.82
CA ARG A 76 3.61 15.04 -14.44
C ARG A 76 4.27 13.86 -13.76
N THR A 77 5.57 13.94 -13.52
CA THR A 77 6.28 12.99 -12.67
C THR A 77 5.65 13.03 -11.29
N VAL A 78 5.16 11.89 -10.81
CA VAL A 78 4.65 11.72 -9.45
C VAL A 78 5.76 11.03 -8.66
N GLU A 79 6.25 11.71 -7.63
CA GLU A 79 7.24 11.16 -6.71
C GLU A 79 6.52 10.59 -5.48
N LEU A 80 6.64 9.29 -5.27
CA LEU A 80 6.09 8.58 -4.12
C LEU A 80 7.24 7.93 -3.34
N ILE A 81 7.22 8.08 -2.02
CA ILE A 81 8.19 7.46 -1.09
C ILE A 81 7.39 6.59 -0.13
N LEU A 82 7.67 5.29 -0.14
CA LEU A 82 7.15 4.32 0.81
C LEU A 82 8.28 3.92 1.76
N THR A 83 8.14 4.23 3.04
CA THR A 83 9.05 3.79 4.09
C THR A 83 8.41 2.61 4.80
N VAL A 84 9.14 1.51 4.94
CA VAL A 84 8.69 0.34 5.71
C VAL A 84 9.67 0.09 6.84
N THR A 85 9.15 -0.06 8.06
CA THR A 85 9.92 -0.33 9.28
C THR A 85 9.40 -1.60 9.93
N GLY A 86 10.25 -2.62 10.04
CA GLY A 86 9.93 -3.89 10.70
C GLY A 86 10.69 -4.06 12.02
N THR A 87 10.07 -4.73 12.99
CA THR A 87 10.71 -5.20 14.22
C THR A 87 10.94 -6.72 14.17
N ALA A 88 11.84 -7.22 15.02
CA ALA A 88 12.09 -8.66 15.15
C ALA A 88 10.85 -9.44 15.64
N ASP A 89 9.88 -8.76 16.23
CA ASP A 89 8.63 -9.34 16.73
C ASP A 89 7.58 -9.53 15.61
N GLY A 90 7.92 -9.20 14.36
CA GLY A 90 7.03 -9.38 13.21
C GLY A 90 6.04 -8.24 13.01
N GLU A 91 6.17 -7.15 13.76
CA GLU A 91 5.40 -5.93 13.54
C GLU A 91 6.09 -5.08 12.46
N TRP A 92 5.40 -4.88 11.33
CA TRP A 92 5.89 -4.00 10.27
C TRP A 92 4.91 -2.84 10.10
N GLN A 93 5.46 -1.63 10.04
CA GLN A 93 4.72 -0.40 9.78
C GLN A 93 5.14 0.18 8.44
N ALA A 94 4.19 0.76 7.72
CA ALA A 94 4.45 1.52 6.50
C ALA A 94 3.98 2.96 6.59
N GLU A 95 4.77 3.84 5.98
CA GLU A 95 4.46 5.24 5.80
C GLU A 95 4.60 5.61 4.33
N LEU A 96 3.60 6.31 3.79
CA LEU A 96 3.55 6.70 2.39
C LEU A 96 3.53 8.22 2.27
N LYS A 97 4.43 8.75 1.45
CA LYS A 97 4.55 10.18 1.14
C LYS A 97 4.47 10.41 -0.36
N ASN A 98 3.76 11.44 -0.79
CA ASN A 98 3.72 11.91 -2.17
C ASN A 98 4.29 13.34 -2.21
N GLY A 99 5.49 13.47 -2.76
CA GLY A 99 6.33 14.67 -2.65
C GLY A 99 6.51 15.09 -1.18
N SER A 100 5.93 16.23 -0.80
CA SER A 100 6.00 16.75 0.58
C SER A 100 4.83 16.33 1.47
N LYS A 101 3.78 15.70 0.93
CA LYS A 101 2.55 15.39 1.66
C LYS A 101 2.53 13.94 2.12
N TRP A 102 2.12 13.71 3.35
CA TRP A 102 1.83 12.36 3.85
C TRP A 102 0.50 11.88 3.29
N VAL A 103 0.49 10.65 2.78
CA VAL A 103 -0.70 9.97 2.27
C VAL A 103 -1.21 8.97 3.31
N ALA A 104 -0.31 8.22 3.94
CA ALA A 104 -0.63 7.26 5.00
C ALA A 104 0.54 7.16 6.01
N LYS A 105 0.22 6.85 7.27
CA LYS A 105 1.19 6.67 8.36
C LYS A 105 0.74 5.56 9.29
N GLY A 106 1.70 4.84 9.87
CA GLY A 106 1.46 3.82 10.90
C GLY A 106 0.59 2.67 10.39
N LEU A 107 0.70 2.32 9.11
CA LEU A 107 -0.07 1.21 8.57
C LEU A 107 0.60 -0.10 9.00
N GLU A 108 -0.08 -0.90 9.81
CA GLU A 108 0.39 -2.23 10.15
C GLU A 108 0.27 -3.17 8.94
N ILE A 109 1.37 -3.85 8.63
CA ILE A 109 1.49 -4.74 7.47
C ILE A 109 2.12 -6.06 7.94
N PRO A 110 1.64 -7.22 7.47
CA PRO A 110 2.32 -8.48 7.73
C PRO A 110 3.60 -8.60 6.88
N ALA A 111 4.67 -9.15 7.44
CA ALA A 111 5.94 -9.38 6.73
C ALA A 111 5.76 -10.15 5.39
N ALA A 112 4.82 -11.09 5.34
CA ALA A 112 4.51 -11.85 4.12
C ALA A 112 3.96 -10.96 2.97
N ALA A 113 3.23 -9.89 3.29
CA ALA A 113 2.76 -8.93 2.30
C ALA A 113 3.91 -8.04 1.81
N VAL A 114 4.86 -7.67 2.68
CA VAL A 114 6.06 -6.91 2.30
C VAL A 114 6.91 -7.71 1.29
N SER A 115 7.12 -9.00 1.54
CA SER A 115 7.79 -9.91 0.59
C SER A 115 7.10 -9.97 -0.78
N ARG A 116 5.77 -10.10 -0.79
CA ARG A 116 5.00 -10.10 -2.05
C ARG A 116 5.09 -8.77 -2.78
N ALA A 117 4.89 -7.66 -2.08
CA ALA A 117 4.97 -6.33 -2.67
C ALA A 117 6.38 -6.05 -3.22
N ALA A 118 7.43 -6.47 -2.53
CA ALA A 118 8.81 -6.33 -3.02
C ALA A 118 9.03 -7.13 -4.32
N LYS A 119 8.49 -8.35 -4.41
CA LYS A 119 8.55 -9.17 -5.64
C LYS A 119 7.81 -8.54 -6.80
N GLU A 120 6.68 -7.91 -6.53
CA GLU A 120 5.89 -7.17 -7.54
C GLU A 120 6.58 -5.88 -7.98
N LEU A 121 7.35 -5.24 -7.09
CA LEU A 121 8.05 -3.99 -7.39
C LEU A 121 9.34 -4.24 -8.17
N HIS A 122 10.24 -5.09 -7.65
CA HIS A 122 11.49 -5.47 -8.31
C HIS A 122 12.17 -6.67 -7.63
N SER A 123 12.69 -7.61 -8.42
CA SER A 123 13.41 -8.80 -7.92
C SER A 123 14.58 -8.44 -7.01
N ASP A 124 15.34 -7.41 -7.36
CA ASP A 124 16.54 -6.99 -6.62
C ASP A 124 16.23 -6.45 -5.22
N LEU A 125 15.00 -6.01 -4.98
CA LEU A 125 14.55 -5.58 -3.65
C LEU A 125 14.03 -6.77 -2.84
N SER A 126 13.40 -7.74 -3.52
CA SER A 126 12.78 -8.89 -2.84
C SER A 126 13.77 -9.78 -2.10
N GLY A 127 14.96 -10.04 -2.67
CA GLY A 127 15.97 -10.90 -2.05
C GLY A 127 16.46 -10.37 -0.69
N PRO A 128 17.00 -9.14 -0.62
CA PRO A 128 17.43 -8.54 0.65
C PRO A 128 16.33 -8.42 1.69
N ILE A 129 15.10 -8.11 1.28
CA ILE A 129 13.96 -8.00 2.19
C ILE A 129 13.58 -9.37 2.76
N ASP A 130 13.51 -10.40 1.93
CA ASP A 130 13.20 -11.77 2.38
C ASP A 130 14.26 -12.28 3.38
N GLU A 131 15.54 -11.98 3.14
CA GLU A 131 16.63 -12.31 4.09
C GLU A 131 16.42 -11.64 5.45
N VAL A 132 16.17 -10.33 5.49
CA VAL A 132 15.91 -9.60 6.75
C VAL A 132 14.69 -10.14 7.48
N ILE A 133 13.61 -10.49 6.75
CA ILE A 133 12.41 -11.08 7.34
C ILE A 133 12.71 -12.45 7.95
N ASN A 134 13.53 -13.28 7.30
CA ASN A 134 13.90 -14.60 7.82
C ASN A 134 14.79 -14.47 9.07
N GLN A 135 15.79 -13.58 9.04
CA GLN A 135 16.62 -13.29 10.21
C GLN A 135 15.80 -12.82 11.41
N ALA A 136 14.77 -12.00 11.18
CA ALA A 136 13.85 -11.56 12.23
C ALA A 136 13.07 -12.75 12.84
N ARG A 137 12.58 -13.67 12.01
CA ARG A 137 11.90 -14.89 12.49
C ARG A 137 12.83 -15.80 13.29
N ASP A 138 14.07 -15.96 12.84
CA ASP A 138 15.06 -16.78 13.54
C ASP A 138 15.39 -16.17 14.92
N ALA A 139 15.51 -14.85 15.00
CA ALA A 139 15.70 -14.13 16.26
C ALA A 139 14.51 -14.29 17.21
N GLN A 140 13.28 -14.24 16.68
CA GLN A 140 12.07 -14.50 17.45
C GLN A 140 12.04 -15.94 17.98
N ALA A 141 12.33 -16.92 17.12
CA ALA A 141 12.34 -18.33 17.48
C ALA A 141 13.40 -18.65 18.55
N ALA A 142 14.59 -18.05 18.44
CA ALA A 142 15.64 -18.19 19.45
C ALA A 142 15.21 -17.63 20.81
N LYS A 143 14.54 -16.48 20.83
CA LYS A 143 14.03 -15.87 22.07
C LYS A 143 12.93 -16.73 22.71
N VAL A 144 12.03 -17.30 21.90
CA VAL A 144 11.00 -18.22 22.39
C VAL A 144 11.64 -19.48 22.98
N ALA A 145 12.60 -20.10 22.28
CA ALA A 145 13.29 -21.28 22.78
C ALA A 145 14.05 -21.03 24.10
N GLN A 146 14.65 -19.85 24.25
CA GLN A 146 15.28 -19.45 25.51
C GLN A 146 14.25 -19.34 26.65
N LEU A 147 13.15 -18.63 26.41
CA LEU A 147 12.10 -18.44 27.40
C LEU A 147 11.43 -19.75 27.79
N GLU A 148 11.25 -20.67 26.84
CA GLU A 148 10.71 -22.01 27.10
C GLU A 148 11.63 -22.84 28.00
N ALA A 149 12.95 -22.80 27.77
CA ALA A 149 13.93 -23.47 28.63
C ALA A 149 13.95 -22.89 30.06
N GLU A 150 13.83 -21.56 30.18
CA GLU A 150 13.71 -20.89 31.49
C GLU A 150 12.43 -21.31 32.22
N LEU A 151 11.29 -21.43 31.51
CA LEU A 151 10.03 -21.90 32.11
C LEU A 151 10.07 -23.38 32.49
N GLU A 152 10.71 -24.25 31.70
CA GLU A 152 10.86 -25.67 32.03
C GLU A 152 11.70 -25.86 33.29
N ALA A 153 12.83 -25.14 33.40
CA ALA A 153 13.66 -25.16 34.59
C ALA A 153 12.90 -24.65 35.84
N ALA A 154 12.11 -23.59 35.70
CA ALA A 154 11.28 -23.08 36.78
C ALA A 154 10.19 -24.07 37.22
N LYS A 155 9.55 -24.76 36.27
CA LYS A 155 8.55 -25.81 36.57
C LYS A 155 9.17 -27.00 37.28
N GLN A 156 10.36 -27.44 36.88
CA GLN A 156 11.06 -28.54 37.54
C GLN A 156 11.42 -28.17 38.99
N ALA A 157 11.94 -26.96 39.21
CA ALA A 157 12.28 -26.48 40.55
C ALA A 157 11.06 -26.37 41.48
N LEU A 158 9.87 -26.05 40.94
CA LEU A 158 8.63 -26.06 41.70
C LEU A 158 8.20 -27.50 42.06
N ALA A 159 8.27 -28.42 41.09
CA ALA A 159 7.94 -29.82 41.30
C ALA A 159 8.86 -30.49 42.34
N ASP A 160 10.13 -30.12 42.39
CA ASP A 160 11.09 -30.61 43.38
C ASP A 160 10.79 -30.08 44.81
N LEU A 161 10.02 -28.99 44.95
CA LEU A 161 9.66 -28.38 46.24
C LEU A 161 8.35 -28.92 46.84
N ASP A 162 7.44 -29.42 46.00
CA ASP A 162 6.15 -30.00 46.39
C ASP A 162 6.23 -31.50 46.79
N VAL A 163 7.44 -32.07 46.83
CA VAL A 163 7.76 -33.45 47.22
C VAL A 163 8.49 -33.48 48.57
#